data_AF-A0A8I1JIS3-F1
#
_entry.id   AF-A0A8I1JIS3-F1
#
_cell.length_a   1.000
_cell.length_b   1.000
_cell.length_c   1.000
_cell.angle_alpha   90.00
_cell.angle_beta   90.00
_cell.angle_gamma   90.00
#
_symmetry.space_group_name_H-M   'P 1'
#
loop_
_entity.id
_entity.type
_entity.pdbx_description
1 polymer ?
#
loop_
_entity_poly.entity_id
_entity_poly.type
_entity_poly.pdbx_seq_one_letter_code
_entity_poly.pdbx_strand_id
1 'polypeptide(L)'
;MSVSEELATPSDIKQREHLPLGLQEFIDYTRWSGKKLSVVGSDEIEGFSGEVPTHFKSETVGLMPNGWLPPAFIPTSVDILADSDFIAHIQQKFVDGEIDPAQPADYLDLLKLDANSINTSYMALEADQIQLPDKAAMKAAILETIKKIKTTIPTADVAPKGLQALEALFTVSNNSPQRLEAEALFLADVCPSLHASIRPKHRMQVTRFVCEWAMIHGITTTSLVFTACISAIWSDDAFNPARAILLPRKGYTSIDGHRAIGRLRKLELLMLTSAALEDASIALLTKDRDLVHFWLALAPGKISHNGQNLRWELRLACPLFKEMRPADYAEVQELFSTAAPHQIDETPVDQKELSDAMIGYKFDRNLESKVEHASAKSKIMNLIRRAKKN
;
A
#
# COMPACT_ATOMS: atom_id res chain seq x y z
N MET A 1 -37.66 21.52 45.66
CA MET A 1 -36.41 22.04 45.07
C MET A 1 -35.28 21.19 45.59
N SER A 2 -35.01 20.09 44.88
CA SER A 2 -33.92 19.15 45.16
C SER A 2 -32.84 19.38 44.11
N VAL A 3 -31.69 19.88 44.54
CA VAL A 3 -30.48 19.94 43.72
C VAL A 3 -29.69 18.68 44.05
N SER A 4 -29.79 17.69 43.19
CA SER A 4 -28.89 16.54 43.17
C SER A 4 -27.81 16.83 42.13
N GLU A 5 -26.59 17.04 42.62
CA GLU A 5 -25.36 17.01 41.82
C GLU A 5 -25.17 15.61 41.25
N GLU A 6 -25.32 15.47 39.94
CA GLU A 6 -24.82 14.31 39.19
C GLU A 6 -23.48 14.72 38.57
N LEU A 7 -22.41 14.22 39.19
CA LEU A 7 -21.06 14.21 38.65
C LEU A 7 -21.05 13.35 37.39
N ALA A 8 -20.89 13.97 36.22
CA ALA A 8 -20.58 13.26 34.99
C ALA A 8 -19.20 12.59 35.12
N THR A 9 -19.17 11.26 35.07
CA THR A 9 -17.95 10.46 35.01
C THR A 9 -17.30 10.52 33.62
N PRO A 10 -15.96 10.63 33.50
CA PRO A 10 -15.27 10.76 32.21
C PRO A 10 -15.07 9.43 31.48
N SER A 11 -16.16 8.72 31.13
CA SER A 11 -16.09 7.40 30.45
C SER A 11 -16.79 7.30 29.09
N ASP A 12 -17.41 8.36 28.55
CA ASP A 12 -18.20 8.26 27.31
C ASP A 12 -17.65 9.05 26.11
N ILE A 13 -16.37 9.44 26.14
CA ILE A 13 -15.69 9.77 24.88
C ILE A 13 -15.25 8.46 24.24
N LYS A 14 -16.18 7.76 23.57
CA LYS A 14 -15.78 6.88 22.46
C LYS A 14 -14.87 7.73 21.58
N GLN A 15 -13.60 7.34 21.48
CA GLN A 15 -12.67 7.94 20.53
C GLN A 15 -13.40 8.00 19.19
N ARG A 16 -13.63 9.20 18.68
CA ARG A 16 -14.12 9.39 17.33
C ARG A 16 -12.99 8.92 16.42
N GLU A 17 -12.98 7.64 16.09
CA GLU A 17 -12.14 7.12 15.03
C GLU A 17 -12.54 7.87 13.77
N HIS A 18 -11.61 8.65 13.21
CA HIS A 18 -11.83 9.32 11.94
C HIS A 18 -12.01 8.24 10.87
N LEU A 19 -13.24 8.03 10.43
CA LEU A 19 -13.52 7.08 9.36
C LEU A 19 -12.87 7.59 8.06
N PRO A 20 -12.05 6.78 7.38
CA PRO A 20 -11.45 7.15 6.10
C PRO A 20 -12.50 7.51 5.05
N LEU A 21 -12.16 8.45 4.17
CA LEU A 21 -13.06 8.99 3.16
C LEU A 21 -13.15 8.05 1.94
N GLY A 22 -14.26 8.13 1.21
CA GLY A 22 -14.53 7.32 0.02
C GLY A 22 -14.08 7.97 -1.30
N LEU A 23 -14.46 7.33 -2.41
CA LEU A 23 -14.09 7.75 -3.78
C LEU A 23 -14.73 9.07 -4.18
N GLN A 24 -16.01 9.29 -3.83
CA GLN A 24 -16.71 10.52 -4.21
C GLN A 24 -16.07 11.73 -3.51
N GLU A 25 -15.75 11.59 -2.22
CA GLU A 25 -15.05 12.60 -1.43
C GLU A 25 -13.67 12.91 -2.02
N PHE A 26 -12.94 11.92 -2.56
CA PHE A 26 -11.66 12.15 -3.21
C PHE A 26 -11.78 12.85 -4.57
N ILE A 27 -12.76 12.46 -5.39
CA ILE A 27 -13.02 13.12 -6.68
C ILE A 27 -13.37 14.59 -6.44
N ASP A 28 -14.19 14.85 -5.42
CA ASP A 28 -14.52 16.20 -5.02
C ASP A 28 -13.24 16.90 -4.53
N TYR A 29 -12.50 16.31 -3.59
CA TYR A 29 -11.23 16.84 -3.08
C TYR A 29 -10.21 17.23 -4.16
N THR A 30 -10.02 16.39 -5.19
CA THR A 30 -9.02 16.62 -6.25
C THR A 30 -9.44 17.67 -7.27
N ARG A 31 -10.75 17.91 -7.41
CA ARG A 31 -11.31 19.02 -8.21
C ARG A 31 -11.20 20.36 -7.46
N TRP A 32 -10.76 20.37 -6.20
CA TRP A 32 -10.68 21.57 -5.37
C TRP A 32 -9.35 22.30 -5.51
N SER A 33 -9.19 23.05 -6.60
CA SER A 33 -8.30 24.21 -6.61
C SER A 33 -8.99 25.41 -5.93
N GLY A 34 -8.90 25.46 -4.59
CA GLY A 34 -9.16 26.70 -3.84
C GLY A 34 -10.52 26.89 -3.14
N LYS A 35 -11.33 25.84 -2.89
CA LYS A 35 -12.46 25.92 -1.93
C LYS A 35 -12.78 24.59 -1.21
N LYS A 36 -12.92 24.72 0.13
CA LYS A 36 -13.81 24.07 1.14
C LYS A 36 -13.87 22.53 1.27
N LEU A 37 -13.42 22.01 2.44
CA LEU A 37 -13.62 20.62 2.91
C LEU A 37 -14.97 20.40 3.61
N SER A 38 -15.77 19.46 3.09
CA SER A 38 -16.98 18.92 3.73
C SER A 38 -16.74 17.47 4.15
N VAL A 39 -16.83 17.19 5.45
CA VAL A 39 -16.78 15.83 6.00
C VAL A 39 -18.22 15.42 6.33
N VAL A 40 -18.66 14.27 5.82
CA VAL A 40 -19.96 13.68 6.15
C VAL A 40 -19.70 12.45 7.01
N GLY A 41 -20.21 12.46 8.25
CA GLY A 41 -20.22 11.28 9.12
C GLY A 41 -21.56 10.54 9.01
N SER A 42 -21.52 9.21 9.05
CA SER A 42 -22.68 8.32 9.24
C SER A 42 -22.46 7.53 10.54
N ASP A 43 -23.44 6.96 11.25
CA ASP A 43 -24.90 6.97 11.27
C ASP A 43 -25.29 7.07 12.77
N GLU A 44 -26.41 7.74 13.08
CA GLU A 44 -27.15 7.87 14.38
C GLU A 44 -27.37 9.31 14.90
N ILE A 45 -26.77 10.32 14.28
CA ILE A 45 -27.10 11.73 14.52
C ILE A 45 -27.32 12.36 13.15
N GLU A 46 -28.40 13.14 12.97
CA GLU A 46 -28.59 13.98 11.77
C GLU A 46 -27.27 14.67 11.43
N GLY A 47 -26.69 14.28 10.29
CA GLY A 47 -25.29 14.57 9.96
C GLY A 47 -25.01 16.08 10.05
N PHE A 48 -24.05 16.45 10.90
CA PHE A 48 -23.55 17.82 10.94
C PHE A 48 -22.54 17.99 9.81
N SER A 49 -22.90 18.77 8.79
CA SER A 49 -21.95 19.22 7.76
C SER A 49 -21.38 20.57 8.17
N GLY A 50 -20.05 20.67 8.14
CA GLY A 50 -19.33 21.90 8.41
C GLY A 50 -18.32 22.17 7.30
N GLU A 51 -18.09 23.45 7.02
CA GLU A 51 -17.10 23.90 6.04
C GLU A 51 -15.97 24.62 6.77
N VAL A 52 -14.73 24.22 6.52
CA VAL A 52 -13.54 24.94 7.03
C VAL A 52 -12.75 25.50 5.85
N PRO A 53 -12.59 26.84 5.73
CA PRO A 53 -11.70 27.43 4.74
C PRO A 53 -10.25 27.11 5.10
N THR A 54 -9.50 26.59 4.13
CA THR A 54 -8.09 26.20 4.28
C THR A 54 -7.27 26.76 3.13
N HIS A 55 -6.04 27.16 3.42
CA HIS A 55 -5.04 27.57 2.44
C HIS A 55 -4.00 26.47 2.18
N PHE A 56 -4.09 25.34 2.91
CA PHE A 56 -3.22 24.19 2.73
C PHE A 56 -3.54 23.47 1.43
N LYS A 57 -2.50 23.16 0.65
CA LYS A 57 -2.57 22.22 -0.46
C LYS A 57 -2.48 20.78 0.04
N SER A 58 -2.76 19.82 -0.83
CA SER A 58 -2.49 18.41 -0.57
C SER A 58 -1.98 17.77 -1.83
N GLU A 59 -0.65 17.68 -1.92
CA GLU A 59 -0.03 16.91 -2.99
C GLU A 59 0.07 15.43 -2.64
N THR A 60 0.19 15.12 -1.35
CA THR A 60 0.23 13.75 -0.82
C THR A 60 -1.12 13.40 -0.19
N VAL A 61 -1.50 12.13 -0.28
CA VAL A 61 -2.62 11.53 0.45
C VAL A 61 -2.20 10.22 1.08
N GLY A 62 -2.81 9.89 2.22
CA GLY A 62 -2.64 8.60 2.89
C GLY A 62 -3.74 7.63 2.51
N LEU A 63 -3.40 6.54 1.83
CA LEU A 63 -4.28 5.41 1.56
C LEU A 63 -4.33 4.49 2.78
N MET A 64 -5.54 4.25 3.27
CA MET A 64 -5.84 3.36 4.38
C MET A 64 -6.53 2.09 3.85
N PRO A 65 -6.56 0.97 4.59
CA PRO A 65 -7.22 -0.28 4.20
C PRO A 65 -8.65 -0.13 3.65
N ASN A 66 -9.38 0.90 4.09
CA ASN A 66 -10.79 1.12 3.80
C ASN A 66 -11.09 2.52 3.22
N GLY A 67 -10.08 3.26 2.76
CA GLY A 67 -10.30 4.59 2.17
C GLY A 67 -9.03 5.41 2.09
N TRP A 68 -9.17 6.72 2.29
CA TRP A 68 -8.04 7.65 2.30
C TRP A 68 -8.24 8.77 3.31
N LEU A 69 -7.14 9.43 3.69
CA LEU A 69 -7.12 10.62 4.53
C LEU A 69 -6.08 11.62 4.00
N PRO A 70 -6.33 12.94 4.07
CA PRO A 70 -5.27 13.93 3.97
C PRO A 70 -4.22 13.70 5.06
N PRO A 71 -2.92 14.00 4.83
CA PRO A 71 -1.85 13.72 5.79
C PRO A 71 -2.10 14.26 7.21
N ALA A 72 -2.73 15.43 7.32
CA ALA A 72 -3.07 16.07 8.59
C ALA A 72 -4.02 15.27 9.49
N PHE A 73 -4.80 14.35 8.92
CA PHE A 73 -5.78 13.55 9.65
C PHE A 73 -5.32 12.11 9.88
N ILE A 74 -4.13 11.74 9.40
CA ILE A 74 -3.54 10.43 9.71
C ILE A 74 -3.25 10.40 11.22
N PRO A 75 -3.73 9.37 11.95
CA PRO A 75 -3.50 9.27 13.38
C PRO A 75 -2.01 9.10 13.71
N THR A 76 -1.64 9.28 14.98
CA THR A 76 -0.28 8.98 15.44
C THR A 76 -0.10 7.48 15.67
N SER A 77 1.14 7.01 15.77
CA SER A 77 1.48 5.59 15.91
C SER A 77 1.05 4.73 14.71
N VAL A 78 0.99 5.35 13.53
CA VAL A 78 0.77 4.70 12.24
C VAL A 78 2.11 4.29 11.63
N ASP A 79 2.16 3.10 11.03
CA ASP A 79 3.23 2.71 10.13
C ASP A 79 2.95 3.25 8.72
N ILE A 80 3.71 4.27 8.34
CA ILE A 80 3.61 4.96 7.06
C ILE A 80 4.45 4.20 6.03
N LEU A 81 3.81 3.48 5.12
CA LEU A 81 4.48 2.97 3.93
C LEU A 81 4.83 4.15 3.03
N ALA A 82 6.12 4.39 2.85
CA ALA A 82 6.63 5.50 2.06
C ALA A 82 6.95 5.06 0.62
N ASP A 83 6.36 5.74 -0.35
CA ASP A 83 6.79 5.65 -1.75
C ASP A 83 7.81 6.74 -2.13
N SER A 84 8.47 6.58 -3.28
CA SER A 84 9.54 7.49 -3.70
C SER A 84 9.05 8.93 -3.89
N ASP A 85 7.80 9.12 -4.32
CA ASP A 85 7.18 10.43 -4.47
C ASP A 85 6.96 11.11 -3.11
N PHE A 86 6.53 10.36 -2.10
CA PHE A 86 6.43 10.86 -0.73
C PHE A 86 7.80 11.21 -0.16
N ILE A 87 8.81 10.35 -0.35
CA ILE A 87 10.18 10.63 0.07
C ILE A 87 10.72 11.90 -0.60
N ALA A 88 10.55 12.05 -1.91
CA ALA A 88 10.95 13.26 -2.61
C ALA A 88 10.24 14.51 -2.06
N HIS A 89 8.95 14.39 -1.71
CA HIS A 89 8.17 15.49 -1.15
C HIS A 89 8.68 15.91 0.24
N ILE A 90 8.95 14.98 1.15
CA ILE A 90 9.53 15.34 2.45
C ILE A 90 10.91 15.99 2.30
N GLN A 91 11.74 15.53 1.34
CA GLN A 91 13.07 16.11 1.11
C GLN A 91 13.02 17.54 0.57
N GLN A 92 11.99 17.89 -0.19
CA GLN A 92 11.77 19.24 -0.68
C GLN A 92 11.19 20.15 0.40
N LYS A 93 10.39 19.58 1.31
CA LYS A 93 9.58 20.34 2.25
C LYS A 93 10.24 20.56 3.61
N PHE A 94 11.14 19.68 4.02
CA PHE A 94 11.80 19.73 5.30
C PHE A 94 13.31 19.96 5.15
N VAL A 95 13.87 20.81 6.01
CA VAL A 95 15.31 21.06 6.16
C VAL A 95 15.66 20.91 7.64
N ASP A 96 16.52 19.94 7.96
CA ASP A 96 16.93 19.61 9.34
C ASP A 96 15.76 19.33 10.31
N GLY A 97 14.67 18.75 9.79
CA GLY A 97 13.46 18.39 10.54
C GLY A 97 12.42 19.52 10.65
N GLU A 98 12.74 20.73 10.18
CA GLU A 98 11.84 21.88 10.18
C GLU A 98 11.25 22.10 8.78
N ILE A 99 10.03 22.64 8.71
CA ILE A 99 9.39 22.99 7.44
C ILE A 99 10.16 24.17 6.80
N ASP A 100 10.54 24.04 5.54
CA ASP A 100 11.13 25.14 4.77
C ASP A 100 10.09 26.26 4.56
N PRO A 101 10.30 27.47 5.10
CA PRO A 101 9.33 28.57 4.99
C PRO A 101 9.16 29.09 3.56
N ALA A 102 10.04 28.73 2.62
CA ALA A 102 9.89 29.06 1.21
C ALA A 102 8.85 28.17 0.51
N GLN A 103 8.48 27.02 1.10
CA GLN A 103 7.52 26.08 0.52
C GLN A 103 6.08 26.51 0.85
N PRO A 104 5.12 26.25 -0.06
CA PRO A 104 3.72 26.51 0.22
C PRO A 104 3.19 25.61 1.34
N ALA A 105 2.24 26.14 2.11
CA ALA A 105 1.50 25.37 3.11
C ALA A 105 0.82 24.15 2.46
N ASP A 106 1.05 22.97 3.03
CA ASP A 106 0.48 21.69 2.59
C ASP A 106 0.08 20.85 3.80
N TYR A 107 -0.97 20.04 3.71
CA TYR A 107 -1.46 19.22 4.83
C TYR A 107 -0.39 18.28 5.41
N LEU A 108 0.67 17.98 4.65
CA LEU A 108 1.85 17.29 5.15
C LEU A 108 2.56 18.05 6.29
N ASP A 109 2.46 19.38 6.36
CA ASP A 109 2.98 20.21 7.46
C ASP A 109 2.37 19.85 8.81
N LEU A 110 1.15 19.30 8.79
CA LEU A 110 0.39 18.97 9.99
C LEU A 110 0.54 17.49 10.38
N LEU A 111 1.20 16.69 9.55
CA LEU A 111 1.49 15.29 9.86
C LEU A 111 2.61 15.23 10.90
N LYS A 112 2.32 14.59 12.03
CA LYS A 112 3.31 14.33 13.09
C LYS A 112 4.25 13.20 12.68
N LEU A 113 5.21 13.50 11.80
CA LEU A 113 6.18 12.53 11.29
C LEU A 113 7.05 11.90 12.38
N ASP A 114 7.30 12.62 13.48
CA ASP A 114 8.03 12.15 14.65
C ASP A 114 7.22 11.18 15.54
N ALA A 115 5.89 11.23 15.45
CA ALA A 115 4.97 10.35 16.19
C ALA A 115 4.57 9.10 15.39
N ASN A 116 5.09 8.94 14.17
CA ASN A 116 4.79 7.85 13.24
C ASN A 116 6.09 7.17 12.79
N SER A 117 5.98 5.93 12.35
CA SER A 117 7.10 5.16 11.81
C SER A 117 7.06 5.24 10.29
N ILE A 118 8.16 5.66 9.66
CA ILE A 118 8.29 5.73 8.21
C ILE A 118 8.90 4.43 7.72
N ASN A 119 8.06 3.59 7.14
CA ASN A 119 8.45 2.30 6.60
C ASN A 119 8.92 2.41 5.13
N THR A 120 10.21 2.15 4.94
CA THR A 120 10.93 2.22 3.66
C THR A 120 10.95 0.90 2.89
N SER A 121 10.27 -0.14 3.37
CA SER A 121 10.26 -1.47 2.75
C SER A 121 9.89 -1.44 1.27
N TYR A 122 9.01 -0.51 0.90
CA TYR A 122 8.58 -0.34 -0.48
C TYR A 122 9.72 0.08 -1.43
N MET A 123 10.77 0.72 -0.93
CA MET A 123 11.94 1.12 -1.73
C MET A 123 12.71 -0.08 -2.27
N ALA A 124 12.58 -1.27 -1.67
CA ALA A 124 13.10 -2.48 -2.27
C ALA A 124 12.45 -2.77 -3.63
N LEU A 125 11.12 -2.58 -3.74
CA LEU A 125 10.37 -2.87 -4.95
C LEU A 125 10.64 -1.88 -6.09
N GLU A 126 11.05 -0.64 -5.75
CA GLU A 126 11.39 0.41 -6.72
C GLU A 126 12.89 0.48 -7.06
N ALA A 127 13.71 -0.41 -6.50
CA ALA A 127 15.16 -0.34 -6.64
C ALA A 127 15.64 -0.49 -8.10
N ASP A 128 14.86 -1.17 -8.94
CA ASP A 128 15.09 -1.29 -10.38
C ASP A 128 13.75 -1.14 -11.11
N GLN A 129 13.67 -0.17 -12.02
CA GLN A 129 12.47 0.12 -12.81
C GLN A 129 12.46 -0.58 -14.18
N ILE A 130 13.51 -1.35 -14.48
CA ILE A 130 13.71 -2.03 -15.77
C ILE A 130 13.45 -3.53 -15.61
N GLN A 131 13.92 -4.11 -14.51
CA GLN A 131 13.84 -5.54 -14.22
C GLN A 131 13.62 -5.77 -12.72
N LEU A 132 13.45 -7.03 -12.31
CA LEU A 132 13.38 -7.38 -10.91
C LEU A 132 14.68 -7.00 -10.17
N PRO A 133 14.62 -6.17 -9.12
CA PRO A 133 15.83 -5.83 -8.40
C PRO A 133 16.36 -7.06 -7.64
N ASP A 134 17.67 -7.24 -7.64
CA ASP A 134 18.28 -8.27 -6.81
C ASP A 134 18.32 -7.85 -5.33
N LYS A 135 18.59 -8.80 -4.44
CA LYS A 135 18.66 -8.56 -2.98
C LYS A 135 19.64 -7.42 -2.61
N ALA A 136 20.71 -7.26 -3.38
CA ALA A 136 21.71 -6.21 -3.11
C ALA A 136 21.19 -4.83 -3.51
N ALA A 137 20.58 -4.71 -4.69
CA ALA A 137 19.93 -3.49 -5.17
C ALA A 137 18.79 -3.06 -4.25
N MET A 138 17.91 -4.00 -3.87
CA MET A 138 16.83 -3.75 -2.93
C MET A 138 17.34 -3.21 -1.58
N LYS A 139 18.37 -3.87 -1.01
CA LYS A 139 18.99 -3.43 0.25
C LYS A 139 19.63 -2.06 0.12
N ALA A 140 20.32 -1.79 -0.98
CA ALA A 140 20.95 -0.50 -1.24
C ALA A 140 19.90 0.62 -1.30
N ALA A 141 18.79 0.41 -2.01
CA ALA A 141 17.70 1.38 -2.12
C ALA A 141 17.07 1.70 -0.76
N ILE A 142 16.84 0.68 0.08
CA ILE A 142 16.32 0.90 1.44
C ILE A 142 17.33 1.71 2.28
N LEU A 143 18.59 1.31 2.33
CA LEU A 143 19.60 2.01 3.14
C LEU A 143 19.83 3.45 2.67
N GLU A 144 19.83 3.68 1.36
CA GLU A 144 19.91 5.02 0.78
C GLU A 144 18.70 5.87 1.20
N THR A 145 17.50 5.29 1.18
CA THR A 145 16.29 6.00 1.58
C THR A 145 16.27 6.31 3.07
N ILE A 146 16.67 5.37 3.92
CA ILE A 146 16.82 5.61 5.36
C ILE A 146 17.80 6.77 5.59
N LYS A 147 18.94 6.77 4.89
CA LYS A 147 19.92 7.87 4.98
C LYS A 147 19.29 9.21 4.56
N LYS A 148 18.58 9.24 3.43
CA LYS A 148 17.87 10.44 2.95
C LYS A 148 16.90 10.98 4.00
N ILE A 149 16.03 10.13 4.53
CA ILE A 149 15.06 10.50 5.57
C ILE A 149 15.79 11.04 6.80
N LYS A 150 16.83 10.34 7.29
CA LYS A 150 17.57 10.76 8.48
C LYS A 150 18.38 12.04 8.31
N THR A 151 18.79 12.37 7.09
CA THR A 151 19.40 13.67 6.79
C THR A 151 18.33 14.77 6.78
N THR A 152 17.15 14.50 6.22
CA THR A 152 16.07 15.48 6.11
C THR A 152 15.33 15.70 7.44
N ILE A 153 15.08 14.64 8.20
CA ILE A 153 14.34 14.61 9.47
C ILE A 153 15.09 13.68 10.44
N PRO A 154 16.09 14.20 11.18
CA PRO A 154 16.97 13.38 12.02
C PRO A 154 16.23 12.55 13.08
N THR A 155 15.12 13.08 13.60
CA THR A 155 14.29 12.49 14.65
C THR A 155 13.30 11.43 14.16
N ALA A 156 13.07 11.31 12.85
CA ALA A 156 12.05 10.40 12.31
C ALA A 156 12.28 8.95 12.75
N ASP A 157 11.24 8.24 13.18
CA ASP A 157 11.34 6.78 13.32
C ASP A 157 11.27 6.13 11.94
N VAL A 158 12.21 5.24 11.62
CA VAL A 158 12.32 4.65 10.28
C VAL A 158 12.40 3.13 10.38
N ALA A 159 11.56 2.45 9.60
CA ALA A 159 11.48 1.01 9.45
C ALA A 159 11.87 0.60 8.02
N PRO A 160 12.23 -0.67 7.75
CA PRO A 160 12.42 -1.76 8.69
C PRO A 160 13.66 -1.57 9.60
N LYS A 161 13.55 -2.00 10.86
CA LYS A 161 14.67 -1.95 11.82
C LYS A 161 15.50 -3.23 11.73
N GLY A 162 16.75 -3.09 11.27
CA GLY A 162 17.72 -4.19 11.27
C GLY A 162 17.67 -5.11 10.06
N LEU A 163 18.69 -5.98 9.96
CA LEU A 163 18.93 -6.85 8.80
C LEU A 163 17.89 -7.97 8.64
N GLN A 164 17.33 -8.50 9.72
CA GLN A 164 16.36 -9.60 9.66
C GLN A 164 15.01 -9.15 9.09
N ALA A 165 14.56 -7.95 9.46
CA ALA A 165 13.35 -7.37 8.90
C ALA A 165 13.46 -7.15 7.38
N LEU A 166 14.64 -6.72 6.93
CA LEU A 166 14.97 -6.66 5.50
C LEU A 166 14.90 -8.04 4.82
N GLU A 167 15.39 -9.08 5.48
CA GLU A 167 15.39 -10.44 4.92
C GLU A 167 14.00 -11.05 4.79
N ALA A 168 13.14 -10.88 5.78
CA ALA A 168 11.75 -11.34 5.67
C ALA A 168 10.97 -10.58 4.59
N LEU A 169 11.18 -9.26 4.46
CA LEU A 169 10.62 -8.49 3.36
C LEU A 169 11.09 -9.03 2.01
N PHE A 170 12.36 -9.43 1.89
CA PHE A 170 12.87 -10.07 0.68
C PHE A 170 12.21 -11.42 0.43
N THR A 171 11.91 -12.22 1.44
CA THR A 171 11.20 -13.49 1.26
C THR A 171 9.76 -13.25 0.76
N VAL A 172 9.06 -12.26 1.32
CA VAL A 172 7.69 -11.91 0.92
C VAL A 172 7.64 -11.27 -0.47
N SER A 173 8.55 -10.36 -0.77
CA SER A 173 8.64 -9.72 -2.09
C SER A 173 9.13 -10.67 -3.19
N ASN A 174 9.98 -11.64 -2.84
CA ASN A 174 10.53 -12.64 -3.77
C ASN A 174 9.70 -13.94 -3.82
N ASN A 175 8.49 -13.98 -3.27
CA ASN A 175 7.61 -15.12 -3.46
C ASN A 175 6.98 -15.21 -4.87
N SER A 176 7.60 -14.59 -5.88
CA SER A 176 8.09 -15.31 -7.06
C SER A 176 8.61 -14.33 -8.12
N PRO A 177 9.94 -14.22 -8.37
CA PRO A 177 10.50 -13.61 -9.57
C PRO A 177 9.78 -14.07 -10.85
N GLN A 178 9.37 -15.34 -10.88
CA GLN A 178 8.63 -15.94 -11.97
C GLN A 178 7.23 -15.34 -12.12
N ARG A 179 6.52 -15.03 -11.01
CA ARG A 179 5.24 -14.32 -11.06
C ARG A 179 5.41 -12.92 -11.63
N LEU A 180 6.44 -12.18 -11.20
CA LEU A 180 6.67 -10.81 -11.69
C LEU A 180 7.03 -10.79 -13.18
N GLU A 181 7.85 -11.73 -13.61
CA GLU A 181 8.17 -11.92 -15.03
C GLU A 181 6.91 -12.32 -15.82
N ALA A 182 6.12 -13.27 -15.31
CA ALA A 182 4.87 -13.70 -15.94
C ALA A 182 3.86 -12.54 -16.06
N GLU A 183 3.69 -11.74 -15.01
CA GLU A 183 2.83 -10.55 -15.02
C GLU A 183 3.35 -9.51 -16.04
N ALA A 184 4.66 -9.32 -16.15
CA ALA A 184 5.25 -8.35 -17.08
C ALA A 184 5.10 -8.79 -18.54
N LEU A 185 5.31 -10.08 -18.83
CA LEU A 185 5.09 -10.67 -20.14
C LEU A 185 3.61 -10.66 -20.51
N PHE A 186 2.73 -11.04 -19.59
CA PHE A 186 1.28 -10.92 -19.76
C PHE A 186 0.86 -9.50 -20.14
N LEU A 187 1.36 -8.48 -19.43
CA LEU A 187 1.07 -7.09 -19.77
C LEU A 187 1.64 -6.70 -21.13
N ALA A 188 2.84 -7.17 -21.50
CA ALA A 188 3.43 -6.93 -22.82
C ALA A 188 2.58 -7.48 -23.96
N ASP A 189 1.95 -8.64 -23.77
CA ASP A 189 1.07 -9.25 -24.76
C ASP A 189 -0.32 -8.60 -24.81
N VAL A 190 -0.84 -8.15 -23.66
CA VAL A 190 -2.21 -7.64 -23.55
C VAL A 190 -2.34 -6.13 -23.80
N CYS A 191 -1.47 -5.32 -23.21
CA CYS A 191 -1.58 -3.85 -23.27
C CYS A 191 -1.60 -3.25 -24.68
N PRO A 192 -0.92 -3.80 -25.71
CA PRO A 192 -1.07 -3.33 -27.08
C PRO A 192 -2.53 -3.39 -27.58
N SER A 193 -3.31 -4.39 -27.17
CA SER A 193 -4.73 -4.51 -27.50
C SER A 193 -5.62 -3.55 -26.69
N LEU A 194 -5.12 -3.04 -25.57
CA LEU A 194 -5.82 -2.08 -24.71
C LEU A 194 -5.50 -0.62 -25.06
N HIS A 195 -4.54 -0.32 -25.95
CA HIS A 195 -4.05 1.05 -26.17
C HIS A 195 -5.12 2.06 -26.62
N ALA A 196 -6.12 1.61 -27.39
CA ALA A 196 -7.22 2.44 -27.85
C ALA A 196 -8.46 2.21 -26.99
N SER A 197 -9.38 3.19 -27.00
CA SER A 197 -10.72 3.00 -26.45
C SER A 197 -11.42 1.83 -27.15
N ILE A 198 -11.94 0.89 -26.36
CA ILE A 198 -12.58 -0.31 -26.88
C ILE A 198 -14.07 -0.03 -27.07
N ARG A 199 -14.54 -0.15 -28.32
CA ARG A 199 -15.96 0.05 -28.62
C ARG A 199 -16.81 -0.99 -27.88
N PRO A 200 -18.02 -0.63 -27.40
CA PRO A 200 -18.85 -1.52 -26.57
C PRO A 200 -19.02 -2.94 -27.15
N LYS A 201 -19.27 -3.05 -28.45
CA LYS A 201 -19.46 -4.34 -29.14
C LYS A 201 -18.23 -5.26 -29.17
N HIS A 202 -17.04 -4.74 -28.87
CA HIS A 202 -15.78 -5.50 -28.84
C HIS A 202 -15.27 -5.77 -27.43
N ARG A 203 -15.88 -5.19 -26.38
CA ARG A 203 -15.40 -5.33 -24.99
C ARG A 203 -15.31 -6.78 -24.55
N MET A 204 -16.34 -7.60 -24.82
CA MET A 204 -16.32 -9.02 -24.46
C MET A 204 -15.28 -9.81 -25.26
N GLN A 205 -15.11 -9.50 -26.54
CA GLN A 205 -14.06 -10.12 -27.37
C GLN A 205 -12.66 -9.85 -26.80
N VAL A 206 -12.37 -8.60 -26.43
CA VAL A 206 -11.08 -8.25 -25.81
C VAL A 206 -10.96 -8.85 -24.41
N THR A 207 -12.06 -8.95 -23.67
CA THR A 207 -12.08 -9.59 -22.34
C THR A 207 -11.67 -11.06 -22.43
N ARG A 208 -12.24 -11.82 -23.37
CA ARG A 208 -11.84 -13.21 -23.62
C ARG A 208 -10.37 -13.33 -23.98
N PHE A 209 -9.86 -12.44 -24.85
CA PHE A 209 -8.43 -12.36 -25.17
C PHE A 209 -7.57 -12.14 -23.92
N VAL A 210 -7.96 -11.23 -23.01
CA VAL A 210 -7.25 -11.02 -21.74
C VAL A 210 -7.30 -12.27 -20.86
N CYS A 211 -8.45 -12.95 -20.77
CA CYS A 211 -8.60 -14.18 -19.98
C CYS A 211 -7.71 -15.31 -20.55
N GLU A 212 -7.66 -15.47 -21.87
CA GLU A 212 -6.81 -16.44 -22.56
C GLU A 212 -5.33 -16.22 -22.24
N TRP A 213 -4.85 -14.98 -22.36
CA TRP A 213 -3.46 -14.64 -22.03
C TRP A 213 -3.16 -14.76 -20.54
N ALA A 214 -4.12 -14.45 -19.67
CA ALA A 214 -3.95 -14.64 -18.23
C ALA A 214 -3.73 -16.13 -17.92
N MET A 215 -4.49 -17.04 -18.55
CA MET A 215 -4.28 -18.47 -18.41
C MET A 215 -2.91 -18.93 -18.93
N ILE A 216 -2.49 -18.45 -20.11
CA ILE A 216 -1.19 -18.80 -20.72
C ILE A 216 -0.03 -18.44 -19.80
N HIS A 217 -0.10 -17.27 -19.14
CA HIS A 217 0.93 -16.78 -18.23
C HIS A 217 0.72 -17.20 -16.77
N GLY A 218 -0.33 -17.96 -16.45
CA GLY A 218 -0.64 -18.37 -15.09
C GLY A 218 -1.06 -17.21 -14.16
N ILE A 219 -1.62 -16.13 -14.70
CA ILE A 219 -2.11 -15.00 -13.91
C ILE A 219 -3.47 -15.33 -13.31
N THR A 220 -3.58 -15.19 -11.99
CA THR A 220 -4.84 -15.43 -11.26
C THR A 220 -5.80 -14.25 -11.41
N THR A 221 -7.09 -14.54 -11.32
CA THR A 221 -8.16 -13.52 -11.33
C THR A 221 -8.11 -12.56 -10.16
N THR A 222 -7.52 -13.01 -9.07
CA THR A 222 -7.35 -12.23 -7.85
C THR A 222 -6.14 -11.29 -7.93
N SER A 223 -5.30 -11.41 -8.96
CA SER A 223 -4.21 -10.47 -9.20
C SER A 223 -4.75 -9.08 -9.53
N LEU A 224 -4.13 -8.05 -8.95
CA LEU A 224 -4.43 -6.65 -9.29
C LEU A 224 -4.08 -6.33 -10.76
N VAL A 225 -3.09 -7.02 -11.34
CA VAL A 225 -2.71 -6.85 -12.74
C VAL A 225 -3.87 -7.27 -13.66
N PHE A 226 -4.42 -8.46 -13.40
CA PHE A 226 -5.59 -8.95 -14.12
C PHE A 226 -6.80 -8.02 -13.93
N THR A 227 -7.09 -7.63 -12.68
CA THR A 227 -8.19 -6.72 -12.35
C THR A 227 -8.06 -5.38 -13.08
N ALA A 228 -6.84 -4.82 -13.16
CA ALA A 228 -6.56 -3.60 -13.90
C ALA A 228 -6.81 -3.79 -15.40
N CYS A 229 -6.41 -4.90 -16.02
CA CYS A 229 -6.68 -5.16 -17.43
C CYS A 229 -8.18 -5.22 -17.74
N ILE A 230 -8.97 -5.91 -16.90
CA ILE A 230 -10.43 -5.96 -17.08
C ILE A 230 -11.05 -4.57 -16.86
N SER A 231 -10.65 -3.87 -15.79
CA SER A 231 -11.15 -2.51 -15.56
C SER A 231 -10.80 -1.56 -16.70
N ALA A 232 -9.61 -1.70 -17.32
CA ALA A 232 -9.22 -0.90 -18.47
C ALA A 232 -10.13 -1.07 -19.70
N ILE A 233 -10.85 -2.21 -19.80
CA ILE A 233 -11.83 -2.50 -20.87
C ILE A 233 -13.21 -1.92 -20.54
N TRP A 234 -13.62 -2.01 -19.27
CA TRP A 234 -14.99 -1.82 -18.83
C TRP A 234 -15.25 -0.54 -18.01
N SER A 235 -14.21 0.23 -17.69
CA SER A 235 -14.34 1.59 -17.17
C SER A 235 -14.76 2.58 -18.25
N ASP A 236 -15.28 3.71 -17.82
CA ASP A 236 -15.57 4.89 -18.66
C ASP A 236 -14.27 5.51 -19.16
N ASP A 237 -14.21 5.91 -20.43
CA ASP A 237 -13.04 6.63 -20.96
C ASP A 237 -12.80 7.96 -20.24
N ALA A 238 -13.86 8.59 -19.68
CA ALA A 238 -13.73 9.81 -18.90
C ALA A 238 -13.10 9.60 -17.51
N PHE A 239 -13.13 8.36 -16.98
CA PHE A 239 -12.56 8.02 -15.68
C PHE A 239 -12.10 6.55 -15.68
N ASN A 240 -10.85 6.34 -16.09
CA ASN A 240 -10.25 5.01 -16.20
C ASN A 240 -8.88 4.95 -15.49
N PRO A 241 -8.88 4.86 -14.14
CA PRO A 241 -7.63 4.82 -13.38
C PRO A 241 -6.77 3.60 -13.72
N ALA A 242 -7.38 2.48 -14.13
CA ALA A 242 -6.65 1.30 -14.57
C ALA A 242 -5.80 1.57 -15.83
N ARG A 243 -6.36 2.25 -16.84
CA ARG A 243 -5.57 2.67 -18.02
C ARG A 243 -4.47 3.67 -17.66
N ALA A 244 -4.69 4.54 -16.68
CA ALA A 244 -3.70 5.51 -16.24
C ALA A 244 -2.53 4.86 -15.46
N ILE A 245 -2.80 3.77 -14.74
CA ILE A 245 -1.77 2.94 -14.12
C ILE A 245 -1.02 2.12 -15.18
N LEU A 246 -1.76 1.42 -16.04
CA LEU A 246 -1.18 0.49 -17.03
C LEU A 246 -0.44 1.22 -18.16
N LEU A 247 -0.91 2.41 -18.57
CA LEU A 247 -0.41 3.21 -19.70
C LEU A 247 -0.28 2.41 -21.02
N PRO A 248 -1.35 1.74 -21.48
CA PRO A 248 -1.27 0.86 -22.65
C PRO A 248 -0.92 1.63 -23.92
N ARG A 249 -0.02 1.08 -24.74
CA ARG A 249 0.47 1.68 -26.00
C ARG A 249 0.81 0.59 -27.01
N LYS A 250 0.85 0.93 -28.31
CA LYS A 250 1.13 -0.06 -29.35
C LYS A 250 2.49 -0.77 -29.19
N GLY A 251 3.51 -0.05 -28.75
CA GLY A 251 4.83 -0.59 -28.45
C GLY A 251 5.02 -0.86 -26.96
N TYR A 252 4.03 -1.45 -26.30
CA TYR A 252 4.16 -1.84 -24.89
C TYR A 252 5.23 -2.92 -24.75
N THR A 253 6.10 -2.77 -23.76
CA THR A 253 7.23 -3.68 -23.52
C THR A 253 7.14 -4.28 -22.12
N SER A 254 7.94 -5.30 -21.84
CA SER A 254 8.09 -5.83 -20.47
C SER A 254 8.56 -4.77 -19.47
N ILE A 255 9.40 -3.81 -19.89
CA ILE A 255 9.83 -2.68 -19.06
C ILE A 255 8.63 -1.81 -18.65
N ASP A 256 7.68 -1.58 -19.57
CA ASP A 256 6.44 -0.87 -19.22
C ASP A 256 5.59 -1.70 -18.24
N GLY A 257 5.55 -3.03 -18.45
CA GLY A 257 4.90 -3.98 -17.56
C GLY A 257 5.47 -3.93 -16.14
N HIS A 258 6.79 -3.99 -15.97
CA HIS A 258 7.45 -3.89 -14.66
C HIS A 258 7.08 -2.58 -13.93
N ARG A 259 7.02 -1.45 -14.64
CA ARG A 259 6.60 -0.17 -14.04
C ARG A 259 5.15 -0.20 -13.57
N ALA A 260 4.23 -0.74 -14.39
CA ALA A 260 2.83 -0.87 -14.01
C ALA A 260 2.65 -1.80 -12.80
N ILE A 261 3.38 -2.93 -12.79
CA ILE A 261 3.40 -3.88 -11.67
C ILE A 261 3.93 -3.19 -10.41
N GLY A 262 5.03 -2.44 -10.48
CA GLY A 262 5.59 -1.70 -9.34
C GLY A 262 4.58 -0.75 -8.69
N ARG A 263 3.75 -0.06 -9.49
CA ARG A 263 2.64 0.77 -9.01
C ARG A 263 1.58 -0.07 -8.30
N LEU A 264 1.10 -1.15 -8.92
CA LEU A 264 0.08 -2.03 -8.33
C LEU A 264 0.57 -2.73 -7.04
N ARG A 265 1.87 -3.04 -6.97
CA ARG A 265 2.50 -3.66 -5.80
C ARG A 265 2.51 -2.78 -4.56
N LYS A 266 2.38 -1.45 -4.71
CA LYS A 266 2.12 -0.53 -3.59
C LYS A 266 0.86 -0.93 -2.84
N LEU A 267 -0.20 -1.25 -3.57
CA LEU A 267 -1.50 -1.62 -3.00
C LEU A 267 -1.48 -3.04 -2.42
N GLU A 268 -0.83 -3.98 -3.09
CA GLU A 268 -0.66 -5.33 -2.53
C GLU A 268 0.18 -5.32 -1.27
N LEU A 269 1.23 -4.49 -1.18
CA LEU A 269 1.97 -4.32 0.06
C LEU A 269 1.10 -3.69 1.15
N LEU A 270 0.31 -2.65 0.83
CA LEU A 270 -0.66 -2.09 1.78
C LEU A 270 -1.62 -3.18 2.29
N MET A 271 -2.17 -4.02 1.42
CA MET A 271 -3.05 -5.13 1.82
C MET A 271 -2.34 -6.18 2.69
N LEU A 272 -1.15 -6.63 2.27
CA LEU A 272 -0.35 -7.63 2.99
C LEU A 272 0.02 -7.15 4.39
N THR A 273 0.54 -5.93 4.47
CA THR A 273 0.96 -5.35 5.75
C THR A 273 -0.22 -5.14 6.68
N SER A 274 -1.37 -4.70 6.15
CA SER A 274 -2.59 -4.49 6.94
C SER A 274 -3.17 -5.79 7.48
N ALA A 275 -3.05 -6.89 6.74
CA ALA A 275 -3.44 -8.21 7.25
C ALA A 275 -2.45 -8.80 8.25
N ALA A 276 -1.15 -8.56 8.04
CA ALA A 276 -0.10 -9.09 8.91
C ALA A 276 -0.10 -8.40 10.28
N LEU A 277 -0.56 -7.15 10.34
CA LEU A 277 -0.56 -6.32 11.53
C LEU A 277 -1.99 -5.91 11.90
N GLU A 278 -2.82 -6.86 12.31
CA GLU A 278 -4.26 -6.64 12.60
C GLU A 278 -4.52 -5.50 13.62
N ASP A 279 -3.57 -5.26 14.54
CA ASP A 279 -3.66 -4.20 15.56
C ASP A 279 -2.91 -2.89 15.20
N ALA A 280 -2.17 -2.87 14.08
CA ALA A 280 -1.42 -1.69 13.66
C ALA A 280 -2.21 -0.87 12.64
N SER A 281 -2.23 0.45 12.83
CA SER A 281 -2.71 1.37 11.80
C SER A 281 -1.63 1.55 10.74
N ILE A 282 -1.98 1.32 9.48
CA ILE A 282 -1.06 1.44 8.34
C ILE A 282 -1.61 2.44 7.33
N ALA A 283 -0.74 3.29 6.80
CA ALA A 283 -1.07 4.22 5.73
C ALA A 283 -0.02 4.17 4.63
N LEU A 284 -0.43 4.05 3.36
CA LEU A 284 0.46 4.29 2.23
C LEU A 284 0.37 5.77 1.82
N LEU A 285 1.46 6.52 1.99
CA LEU A 285 1.50 7.91 1.55
C LEU A 285 2.02 7.98 0.11
N THR A 286 1.23 8.60 -0.77
CA THR A 286 1.56 8.71 -2.20
C THR A 286 1.07 10.03 -2.80
N LYS A 287 1.71 10.44 -3.89
CA LYS A 287 1.27 11.54 -4.78
C LYS A 287 0.58 11.01 -6.05
N ASP A 288 0.60 9.69 -6.26
CA ASP A 288 0.04 9.04 -7.45
C ASP A 288 -1.50 9.03 -7.37
N ARG A 289 -2.13 10.02 -8.00
CA ARG A 289 -3.59 10.16 -8.01
C ARG A 289 -4.29 9.02 -8.73
N ASP A 290 -3.65 8.43 -9.74
CA ASP A 290 -4.24 7.33 -10.50
C ASP A 290 -4.29 6.07 -9.64
N LEU A 291 -3.23 5.84 -8.86
CA LEU A 291 -3.20 4.80 -7.84
C LEU A 291 -4.27 4.99 -6.76
N VAL A 292 -4.46 6.24 -6.30
CA VAL A 292 -5.50 6.56 -5.30
C VAL A 292 -6.90 6.30 -5.87
N HIS A 293 -7.19 6.79 -7.07
CA HIS A 293 -8.46 6.52 -7.73
C HIS A 293 -8.71 5.03 -7.91
N PHE A 294 -7.68 4.28 -8.32
CA PHE A 294 -7.79 2.83 -8.48
C PHE A 294 -8.08 2.14 -7.15
N TRP A 295 -7.34 2.46 -6.08
CA TRP A 295 -7.56 1.91 -4.74
C TRP A 295 -8.97 2.16 -4.21
N LEU A 296 -9.43 3.41 -4.28
CA LEU A 296 -10.77 3.78 -3.83
C LEU A 296 -11.87 3.12 -4.67
N ALA A 297 -11.60 2.87 -5.95
CA ALA A 297 -12.53 2.18 -6.83
C ALA A 297 -12.49 0.66 -6.65
N LEU A 298 -11.38 0.06 -6.16
CA LEU A 298 -11.39 -1.34 -5.69
C LEU A 298 -12.29 -1.51 -4.46
N ALA A 299 -12.47 -0.43 -3.68
CA ALA A 299 -13.27 -0.39 -2.45
C ALA A 299 -12.96 -1.58 -1.52
N PRO A 300 -11.70 -1.69 -1.04
CA PRO A 300 -11.29 -2.76 -0.17
C PRO A 300 -12.13 -2.75 1.12
N GLY A 301 -12.71 -3.91 1.42
CA GLY A 301 -13.49 -4.20 2.61
C GLY A 301 -12.60 -4.79 3.69
N LYS A 302 -13.01 -5.94 4.26
CA LYS A 302 -12.20 -6.60 5.27
C LYS A 302 -10.96 -7.20 4.64
N ILE A 303 -9.81 -6.88 5.22
CA ILE A 303 -8.52 -7.51 4.95
C ILE A 303 -8.14 -8.30 6.20
N SER A 304 -7.77 -9.57 6.04
CA SER A 304 -7.51 -10.48 7.15
C SER A 304 -6.59 -11.61 6.71
N HIS A 305 -6.06 -12.34 7.68
CA HIS A 305 -5.34 -13.58 7.42
C HIS A 305 -6.19 -14.81 7.78
N ASN A 306 -6.03 -15.89 7.03
CA ASN A 306 -6.56 -17.21 7.40
C ASN A 306 -5.45 -18.27 7.28
N GLY A 307 -4.68 -18.45 8.36
CA GLY A 307 -3.65 -19.48 8.40
C GLY A 307 -2.42 -19.13 7.58
N GLN A 308 -2.33 -19.51 6.32
CA GLN A 308 -1.22 -19.17 5.40
C GLN A 308 -1.65 -18.22 4.27
N ASN A 309 -2.94 -17.90 4.19
CA ASN A 309 -3.50 -17.16 3.08
C ASN A 309 -3.93 -15.77 3.51
N LEU A 310 -3.51 -14.78 2.72
CA LEU A 310 -4.08 -13.44 2.77
C LEU A 310 -5.50 -13.49 2.20
N ARG A 311 -6.48 -12.98 2.96
CA ARG A 311 -7.88 -12.86 2.52
C ARG A 311 -8.28 -11.40 2.51
N TRP A 312 -8.66 -10.91 1.34
CA TRP A 312 -9.28 -9.59 1.18
C TRP A 312 -10.64 -9.72 0.52
N GLU A 313 -11.52 -8.77 0.85
CA GLU A 313 -12.80 -8.60 0.18
C GLU A 313 -12.74 -7.29 -0.61
N LEU A 314 -12.79 -7.37 -1.95
CA LEU A 314 -12.93 -6.16 -2.78
C LEU A 314 -14.40 -6.01 -3.16
N ARG A 315 -14.98 -4.85 -2.88
CA ARG A 315 -16.37 -4.57 -3.25
C ARG A 315 -16.51 -4.11 -4.69
N LEU A 316 -15.42 -3.69 -5.32
CA LEU A 316 -15.34 -3.22 -6.70
C LEU A 316 -16.41 -2.16 -6.99
N ALA A 317 -16.11 -0.90 -6.69
CA ALA A 317 -17.03 0.19 -6.95
C ALA A 317 -17.37 0.28 -8.45
N CYS A 318 -18.61 0.71 -8.74
CA CYS A 318 -19.13 0.83 -10.11
C CYS A 318 -18.17 1.54 -11.09
N PRO A 319 -17.36 2.55 -10.73
CA PRO A 319 -16.45 3.19 -11.69
C PRO A 319 -15.41 2.26 -12.36
N LEU A 320 -14.98 1.16 -11.73
CA LEU A 320 -14.05 0.21 -12.36
C LEU A 320 -14.69 -0.62 -13.48
N PHE A 321 -16.00 -0.81 -13.42
CA PHE A 321 -16.76 -1.67 -14.32
C PHE A 321 -18.07 -1.00 -14.76
N LYS A 322 -18.05 0.33 -14.87
CA LYS A 322 -19.26 1.15 -15.06
C LYS A 322 -20.07 0.71 -16.27
N GLU A 323 -19.36 0.22 -17.29
CA GLU A 323 -19.93 -0.18 -18.56
C GLU A 323 -20.21 -1.69 -18.66
N MET A 324 -19.92 -2.45 -17.61
CA MET A 324 -20.15 -3.90 -17.55
C MET A 324 -21.59 -4.18 -17.11
N ARG A 325 -22.33 -4.96 -17.90
CA ARG A 325 -23.68 -5.37 -17.53
C ARG A 325 -23.62 -6.66 -16.69
N PRO A 326 -24.66 -6.99 -15.91
CA PRO A 326 -24.70 -8.22 -15.11
C PRO A 326 -24.43 -9.50 -15.92
N ALA A 327 -24.93 -9.57 -17.16
CA ALA A 327 -24.68 -10.71 -18.05
C ALA A 327 -23.20 -10.80 -18.48
N ASP A 328 -22.56 -9.65 -18.72
CA ASP A 328 -21.13 -9.62 -19.05
C ASP A 328 -20.30 -10.07 -17.84
N TYR A 329 -20.67 -9.63 -16.63
CA TYR A 329 -20.01 -10.05 -15.38
C TYR A 329 -20.13 -11.56 -15.15
N ALA A 330 -21.32 -12.13 -15.34
CA ALA A 330 -21.54 -13.57 -15.22
C ALA A 330 -20.67 -14.37 -16.23
N GLU A 331 -20.55 -13.88 -17.46
CA GLU A 331 -19.67 -14.50 -18.46
C GLU A 331 -18.19 -14.42 -18.04
N VAL A 332 -17.73 -13.27 -17.52
CA VAL A 332 -16.37 -13.14 -16.99
C VAL A 332 -16.14 -14.14 -15.86
N GLN A 333 -17.09 -14.29 -14.93
CA GLN A 333 -17.00 -15.31 -13.87
C GLN A 333 -16.95 -16.74 -14.43
N GLU A 334 -17.76 -17.05 -15.44
CA GLU A 334 -17.80 -18.36 -16.08
C GLU A 334 -16.46 -18.72 -16.74
N LEU A 335 -15.87 -17.77 -17.48
CA LEU A 335 -14.55 -17.90 -18.11
C LEU A 335 -13.46 -18.29 -17.10
N PHE A 336 -13.62 -17.91 -15.83
CA PHE A 336 -12.67 -18.26 -14.77
C PHE A 336 -13.00 -19.53 -14.01
N SER A 337 -14.27 -19.84 -13.82
CA SER A 337 -14.66 -21.11 -13.19
C SER A 337 -14.42 -22.33 -14.09
N THR A 338 -14.35 -22.14 -15.41
CA THR A 338 -14.09 -23.21 -16.39
C THR A 338 -12.59 -23.43 -16.66
N ALA A 339 -11.74 -22.48 -16.26
CA ALA A 339 -10.29 -22.60 -16.30
C ALA A 339 -9.83 -23.39 -15.05
N ALA A 340 -9.38 -24.62 -15.25
CA ALA A 340 -8.77 -25.39 -14.16
C ALA A 340 -7.57 -24.61 -13.58
N PRO A 341 -7.46 -24.43 -12.27
CA PRO A 341 -6.31 -23.74 -11.69
C PRO A 341 -5.07 -24.59 -11.94
N HIS A 342 -4.08 -24.06 -12.66
CA HIS A 342 -2.72 -24.49 -12.43
C HIS A 342 -2.38 -24.06 -10.99
N GLN A 343 -2.28 -25.04 -10.09
CA GLN A 343 -1.75 -24.82 -8.75
C GLN A 343 -0.36 -24.18 -8.89
N ILE A 344 -0.27 -22.88 -8.63
CA ILE A 344 1.01 -22.27 -8.31
C ILE A 344 1.29 -22.73 -6.88
N ASP A 345 2.38 -23.48 -6.72
CA ASP A 345 2.87 -23.91 -5.41
C ASP A 345 3.42 -22.66 -4.70
N GLU A 346 2.54 -21.92 -4.03
CA GLU A 346 2.93 -20.80 -3.18
C GLU A 346 3.70 -21.37 -1.98
N THR A 347 5.03 -21.23 -1.98
CA THR A 347 5.86 -21.65 -0.86
C THR A 347 5.37 -20.96 0.43
N PRO A 348 5.07 -21.72 1.50
CA PRO A 348 4.51 -21.16 2.72
C PRO A 348 5.47 -20.17 3.34
N VAL A 349 4.95 -18.97 3.65
CA VAL A 349 5.69 -17.90 4.31
C VAL A 349 5.69 -18.16 5.82
N ASP A 350 6.86 -18.15 6.47
CA ASP A 350 6.93 -18.30 7.94
C ASP A 350 6.35 -17.05 8.62
N GLN A 351 5.20 -17.25 9.28
CA GLN A 351 4.44 -16.19 9.95
C GLN A 351 5.21 -15.51 11.08
N LYS A 352 6.10 -16.26 11.73
CA LYS A 352 6.91 -15.72 12.82
C LYS A 352 7.97 -14.76 12.29
N GLU A 353 8.62 -15.11 11.18
CA GLU A 353 9.58 -14.21 10.53
C GLU A 353 8.93 -12.94 10.01
N LEU A 354 7.70 -13.01 9.50
CA LEU A 354 6.96 -11.86 8.97
C LEU A 354 6.48 -10.91 10.06
N SER A 355 5.95 -11.45 11.16
CA SER A 355 5.55 -10.70 12.34
C SER A 355 6.77 -10.06 13.03
N ASP A 356 7.84 -10.82 13.25
CA ASP A 356 9.07 -10.34 13.89
C ASP A 356 9.80 -9.28 13.02
N ALA A 357 9.68 -9.37 11.69
CA ALA A 357 10.23 -8.41 10.75
C ALA A 357 9.44 -7.09 10.66
N MET A 358 8.12 -7.16 10.75
CA MET A 358 7.25 -6.00 10.61
C MET A 358 7.04 -5.25 11.94
N ILE A 359 7.14 -5.95 13.08
CA ILE A 359 6.85 -5.39 14.43
C ILE A 359 8.07 -4.75 15.10
N GLY A 360 9.25 -4.70 14.46
CA GLY A 360 10.47 -4.16 15.08
C GLY A 360 10.35 -2.69 15.55
N TYR A 361 9.70 -2.35 16.67
CA TYR A 361 10.01 -2.77 18.03
C TYR A 361 9.05 -1.96 18.95
N LYS A 362 7.89 -2.48 19.38
CA LYS A 362 7.09 -1.80 20.43
C LYS A 362 7.37 -2.40 21.81
N PHE A 363 7.96 -1.54 22.64
CA PHE A 363 8.10 -1.59 24.09
C PHE A 363 8.97 -2.72 24.70
N ASP A 364 10.26 -2.43 24.84
CA ASP A 364 10.96 -2.82 26.07
C ASP A 364 11.47 -1.57 26.79
N ARG A 365 10.73 -1.15 27.81
CA ARG A 365 11.12 -0.06 28.72
C ARG A 365 12.01 -0.54 29.87
N ASN A 366 12.54 -1.77 29.85
CA ASN A 366 13.28 -2.32 30.99
C ASN A 366 14.53 -3.16 30.63
N LEU A 367 15.32 -2.73 29.64
CA LEU A 367 16.66 -3.28 29.42
C LEU A 367 17.80 -2.33 29.82
N GLU A 368 17.65 -1.62 30.94
CA GLU A 368 18.79 -1.09 31.71
C GLU A 368 19.37 -2.10 32.72
N SER A 369 18.97 -3.37 32.69
CA SER A 369 19.65 -4.39 33.50
C SER A 369 19.82 -5.70 32.75
N LYS A 370 21.04 -5.92 32.21
CA LYS A 370 21.76 -7.21 32.17
C LYS A 370 23.07 -7.07 31.39
N VAL A 371 24.01 -6.38 32.04
CA VAL A 371 25.44 -6.57 31.85
C VAL A 371 25.78 -7.99 32.31
N GLU A 372 25.56 -9.01 31.48
CA GLU A 372 25.99 -10.38 31.79
C GLU A 372 26.27 -11.27 30.56
N HIS A 373 26.57 -10.67 29.40
CA HIS A 373 26.99 -11.40 28.19
C HIS A 373 28.52 -11.53 28.00
N ALA A 374 29.32 -11.13 29.01
CA ALA A 374 30.76 -11.39 29.02
C ALA A 374 31.13 -12.80 29.54
N SER A 375 30.24 -13.45 30.31
CA SER A 375 30.52 -14.74 30.96
C SER A 375 30.30 -15.96 30.04
N ALA A 376 29.32 -15.89 29.15
CA ALA A 376 29.00 -16.98 28.21
C ALA A 376 30.06 -17.15 27.10
N LYS A 377 30.59 -16.03 26.57
CA LYS A 377 31.62 -16.05 25.52
C LYS A 377 32.95 -16.65 26.00
N SER A 378 33.30 -16.42 27.28
CA SER A 378 34.50 -17.00 27.92
C SER A 378 34.39 -18.52 28.14
N LYS A 379 33.22 -19.01 28.56
CA LYS A 379 32.98 -20.47 28.74
C LYS A 379 33.00 -21.22 27.40
N ILE A 380 32.43 -20.66 26.34
CA ILE A 380 32.42 -21.27 25.00
C ILE A 380 33.83 -21.30 24.39
N MET A 381 34.61 -20.22 24.53
CA MET A 381 35.99 -20.17 24.04
C MET A 381 36.93 -21.16 24.76
N ASN A 382 36.70 -21.45 26.04
CA ASN A 382 37.47 -22.46 26.78
C ASN A 382 37.10 -23.90 26.42
N LEU A 383 35.83 -24.18 26.06
CA LEU A 383 35.42 -25.48 25.52
C LEU A 383 36.04 -25.75 24.15
N ILE A 384 36.06 -24.75 23.27
CA ILE A 384 36.67 -24.85 21.92
C ILE A 384 38.19 -25.06 22.01
N ARG A 385 38.89 -24.45 22.98
CA ARG A 385 40.33 -24.67 23.19
C ARG A 385 40.68 -26.06 23.74
N ARG A 386 39.80 -26.67 24.54
CA ARG A 386 40.00 -28.04 25.05
C ARG A 386 39.75 -29.09 23.96
N ALA A 387 38.79 -28.85 23.07
CA ALA A 387 38.50 -29.75 21.94
C ALA A 387 39.58 -29.76 20.84
N LYS A 388 40.51 -28.79 20.82
CA LYS A 388 41.63 -28.72 19.86
C LYS A 388 42.96 -29.27 20.38
N LYS A 389 43.01 -29.74 21.64
CA LYS A 389 44.24 -30.23 22.29
C LYS A 389 44.21 -31.72 22.67
N ASN A 390 43.09 -32.39 22.45
CA ASN A 390 42.97 -33.84 22.40
C ASN A 390 42.72 -34.23 20.94
#